data_AF-A0A6M0BT55-F1
#
_entry.id   AF-A0A6M0BT55-F1
#
_cell.length_a   1.000
_cell.length_b   1.000
_cell.length_c   1.000
_cell.angle_alpha   90.00
_cell.angle_beta   90.00
_cell.angle_gamma   90.00
#
_symmetry.space_group_name_H-M   'P 1'
#
loop_
_entity.id
_entity.type
_entity.pdbx_description
1 polymer ?
#
loop_
_entity_poly.entity_id
_entity_poly.type
_entity_poly.pdbx_seq_one_letter_code
_entity_poly.pdbx_strand_id
1 'polypeptide(L)'
;MEEKEKIPVSVITLVVGIIITIISVWLGQNHGLLPEQASVQAPLVDGFFDVMFTIAVALFLVVEGTIVFSAIKFRKPKGDDSDGAPFRE
;
A
#
# COMPACT_ATOMS: atom_id res chain seq x y z
N MET A 1 -2.61 34.74 13.65
CA MET A 1 -1.93 33.57 13.04
C MET A 1 -2.84 32.39 13.31
N GLU A 2 -3.66 32.02 12.35
CA GLU A 2 -4.70 31.01 12.47
C GLU A 2 -4.07 29.65 12.85
N GLU A 3 -4.43 29.14 14.02
CA GLU A 3 -4.01 27.83 14.49
C GLU A 3 -4.64 26.78 13.58
N LYS A 4 -3.85 26.24 12.63
CA LYS A 4 -4.30 25.13 11.80
C LYS A 4 -4.78 24.01 12.72
N GLU A 5 -6.09 23.77 12.77
CA GLU A 5 -6.67 22.59 13.41
C GLU A 5 -5.92 21.36 12.89
N LYS A 6 -5.17 20.72 13.78
CA LYS A 6 -4.40 19.52 13.45
C LYS A 6 -5.40 18.39 13.25
N ILE A 7 -5.63 18.00 11.99
CA ILE A 7 -6.43 16.82 11.64
C ILE A 7 -5.87 15.63 12.44
N PRO A 8 -6.71 14.90 13.18
CA PRO A 8 -6.24 13.79 14.00
C PRO A 8 -5.62 12.71 13.11
N VAL A 9 -4.51 12.13 13.59
CA VAL A 9 -3.76 11.11 12.87
C VAL A 9 -4.65 9.93 12.47
N SER A 10 -5.64 9.59 13.30
CA SER A 10 -6.62 8.54 13.03
C SER A 10 -7.45 8.77 11.77
N VAL A 11 -7.79 10.02 11.45
CA VAL A 11 -8.53 10.36 10.22
C VAL A 11 -7.63 10.23 9.00
N ILE A 12 -6.37 10.64 9.11
CA ILE A 12 -5.39 10.49 8.04
C ILE A 12 -5.13 9.01 7.74
N THR A 13 -4.89 8.19 8.77
CA THR A 13 -4.65 6.75 8.59
C THR A 13 -5.87 6.04 8.00
N LEU A 14 -7.08 6.41 8.42
CA LEU A 14 -8.32 5.88 7.85
C LEU A 14 -8.45 6.23 6.36
N VAL A 15 -8.23 7.50 5.99
CA VAL A 15 -8.31 7.94 4.58
C VAL A 15 -7.29 7.20 3.73
N VAL A 16 -6.06 7.03 4.21
CA VAL A 16 -5.04 6.23 3.51
C VAL A 16 -5.49 4.78 3.34
N GLY A 17 -6.05 4.16 4.38
CA GLY A 17 -6.59 2.80 4.31
C GLY A 17 -7.71 2.65 3.27
N ILE A 18 -8.61 3.62 3.19
CA ILE A 18 -9.68 3.65 2.17
C ILE A 18 -9.08 3.74 0.76
N ILE A 19 -8.14 4.65 0.54
CA ILE A 19 -7.48 4.83 -0.76
C ILE A 19 -6.80 3.53 -1.20
N ILE A 20 -6.04 2.90 -0.30
CA ILE A 20 -5.38 1.61 -0.58
C ILE A 20 -6.41 0.54 -0.94
N THR A 21 -7.52 0.46 -0.21
CA THR A 21 -8.57 -0.51 -0.46
C THR A 21 -9.18 -0.33 -1.84
N ILE A 22 -9.52 0.91 -2.22
CA ILE A 22 -10.08 1.24 -3.54
C ILE A 22 -9.11 0.85 -4.65
N ILE A 23 -7.83 1.23 -4.53
CA ILE A 23 -6.80 0.89 -5.52
C ILE A 23 -6.63 -0.62 -5.65
N SER A 24 -6.63 -1.34 -4.51
CA SER A 24 -6.44 -2.78 -4.48
C SER A 24 -7.60 -3.53 -5.14
N VAL A 25 -8.84 -3.13 -4.85
CA VAL A 25 -10.04 -3.72 -5.50
C VAL A 25 -10.04 -3.42 -7.00
N TRP A 26 -9.68 -2.21 -7.40
CA TRP A 26 -9.63 -1.84 -8.81
C TRP A 26 -8.59 -2.67 -9.57
N LEU A 27 -7.34 -2.75 -9.08
CA LEU A 27 -6.30 -3.59 -9.71
C LEU A 27 -6.63 -5.08 -9.65
N GLY A 28 -7.27 -5.51 -8.57
CA GLY A 28 -7.67 -6.89 -8.33
C GLY A 28 -8.72 -7.43 -9.31
N GLN A 29 -9.62 -6.56 -9.78
CA GLN A 29 -10.73 -6.93 -10.66
C GLN A 29 -10.54 -6.45 -12.11
N ASN A 30 -9.71 -5.42 -12.33
CA ASN A 30 -9.47 -4.83 -13.65
C ASN A 30 -8.01 -5.04 -14.06
N HIS A 31 -7.68 -6.28 -14.40
CA HIS A 31 -6.37 -6.69 -14.91
C HIS A 31 -6.52 -7.56 -16.17
N GLY A 32 -5.43 -7.67 -16.93
CA GLY A 32 -5.34 -8.52 -18.13
C GLY A 32 -4.34 -9.65 -17.97
N LEU A 33 -4.19 -10.18 -16.74
CA LEU A 33 -3.17 -11.17 -16.41
C LEU A 33 -3.56 -12.60 -16.78
N LEU A 34 -4.86 -12.86 -16.95
CA LEU A 34 -5.41 -14.18 -17.25
C LEU A 34 -5.70 -14.35 -18.74
N PRO A 35 -5.46 -15.55 -19.30
CA PRO A 35 -5.78 -15.85 -20.69
C PRO A 35 -7.30 -16.00 -20.91
N GLU A 36 -7.71 -16.13 -22.17
CA GLU A 36 -9.10 -16.40 -22.52
C GLU A 36 -9.61 -17.72 -21.89
N GLN A 37 -10.86 -17.71 -21.42
CA GLN A 37 -11.48 -18.83 -20.72
C GLN A 37 -11.67 -20.03 -21.66
N ALA A 38 -10.93 -21.11 -21.40
CA ALA A 38 -10.96 -22.33 -22.20
C ALA A 38 -11.80 -23.47 -21.58
N SER A 39 -12.41 -23.25 -20.41
CA SER A 39 -13.09 -24.28 -19.63
C SER A 39 -14.29 -23.73 -18.86
N VAL A 40 -15.29 -24.58 -18.62
CA VAL A 40 -16.44 -24.29 -17.75
C VAL A 40 -16.03 -23.96 -16.32
N GLN A 41 -14.89 -24.49 -15.85
CA GLN A 41 -14.35 -24.20 -14.52
C GLN A 41 -13.48 -22.94 -14.46
N ALA A 42 -13.10 -22.37 -15.61
CA ALA A 42 -12.21 -21.19 -15.65
C ALA A 42 -12.74 -20.01 -14.83
N PRO A 43 -14.03 -19.63 -14.90
CA PRO A 43 -14.55 -18.51 -14.10
C PRO A 43 -14.37 -18.66 -12.58
N LEU A 44 -14.40 -19.89 -12.06
CA LEU A 44 -14.22 -20.14 -10.63
C LEU A 44 -12.78 -19.92 -10.20
N VAL A 45 -11.82 -20.33 -11.04
CA VAL A 45 -10.39 -20.15 -10.78
C VAL A 45 -10.00 -18.69 -10.96
N ASP A 46 -10.51 -18.04 -12.01
CA ASP A 46 -10.27 -16.61 -12.27
C ASP A 46 -10.76 -15.76 -11.11
N GLY A 47 -11.99 -16.00 -10.61
CA GLY A 47 -12.51 -15.28 -9.45
C GLY A 47 -11.69 -15.49 -8.18
N PHE A 48 -11.15 -16.71 -7.98
CA PHE A 48 -10.26 -16.97 -6.84
C PHE A 48 -8.92 -16.23 -6.99
N PHE A 49 -8.36 -16.20 -8.20
CA PHE A 49 -7.17 -15.43 -8.51
C PHE A 49 -7.38 -13.94 -8.24
N ASP A 50 -8.50 -13.37 -8.67
CA ASP A 50 -8.81 -11.94 -8.45
C ASP A 50 -8.84 -11.57 -6.97
N VAL A 51 -9.42 -12.42 -6.12
CA VAL A 51 -9.45 -12.22 -4.66
C VAL A 51 -8.03 -12.28 -4.08
N MET A 52 -7.25 -13.30 -4.45
CA MET A 52 -5.86 -13.44 -4.00
C MET A 52 -5.01 -12.24 -4.45
N PHE A 53 -5.17 -11.82 -5.69
CA PHE A 53 -4.43 -10.71 -6.29
C PHE A 53 -4.80 -9.38 -5.62
N THR A 54 -6.08 -9.15 -5.33
CA THR A 54 -6.55 -7.99 -4.55
C THR A 54 -5.86 -7.91 -3.20
N ILE A 55 -5.80 -9.02 -2.45
CA ILE A 55 -5.14 -9.08 -1.14
C ILE A 55 -3.64 -8.85 -1.27
N ALA A 56 -3.01 -9.46 -2.28
CA ALA A 56 -1.58 -9.29 -2.54
C ALA A 56 -1.23 -7.81 -2.84
N VAL A 57 -2.01 -7.14 -3.69
CA VAL A 57 -1.83 -5.72 -4.00
C VAL A 57 -2.00 -4.85 -2.75
N ALA A 58 -3.02 -5.11 -1.93
CA ALA A 58 -3.24 -4.35 -0.70
C ALA A 58 -2.05 -4.43 0.27
N LEU A 59 -1.57 -5.65 0.52
CA LEU A 59 -0.41 -5.88 1.39
C LEU A 59 0.88 -5.30 0.78
N PHE A 60 1.06 -5.45 -0.52
CA PHE A 60 2.22 -4.90 -1.23
C PHE A 60 2.28 -3.37 -1.10
N LEU A 61 1.16 -2.67 -1.33
CA LEU A 61 1.12 -1.21 -1.20
C LEU A 61 1.43 -0.72 0.21
N VAL A 62 0.98 -1.44 1.24
CA VAL A 62 1.27 -1.10 2.64
C VAL A 62 2.76 -1.30 2.95
N VAL A 63 3.30 -2.48 2.63
CA VAL A 63 4.69 -2.84 2.95
C VAL A 63 5.67 -2.01 2.12
N GLU A 64 5.53 -2.05 0.79
CA GLU A 64 6.40 -1.32 -0.13
C GLU A 64 6.26 0.20 0.06
N GLY A 65 5.04 0.70 0.25
CA GLY A 65 4.81 2.10 0.57
C GLY A 65 5.52 2.55 1.84
N THR A 66 5.53 1.70 2.88
CA THR A 66 6.25 1.97 4.12
C THR A 66 7.77 1.96 3.91
N ILE A 67 8.29 1.01 3.13
CA ILE A 67 9.71 0.92 2.79
C ILE A 67 10.16 2.15 2.02
N VAL A 68 9.46 2.50 0.94
CA VAL A 68 9.76 3.68 0.10
C VAL A 68 9.67 4.96 0.92
N PHE A 69 8.61 5.11 1.73
CA PHE A 69 8.48 6.25 2.64
C PHE A 69 9.68 6.34 3.58
N SER A 70 10.08 5.23 4.19
CA SER A 70 11.19 5.18 5.14
C SER A 70 12.53 5.50 4.47
N ALA A 71 12.76 4.94 3.29
CA ALA A 71 13.97 5.18 2.50
C ALA A 71 14.13 6.66 2.10
N ILE A 72 13.03 7.37 1.84
CA ILE A 72 13.04 8.80 1.52
C ILE A 72 13.15 9.64 2.79
N LYS A 73 12.33 9.36 3.80
CA LYS A 73 12.20 10.18 5.02
C LYS A 73 13.41 10.10 5.93
N PHE A 74 13.99 8.90 6.07
CA PHE A 74 15.13 8.63 6.94
C PHE A 74 16.44 8.52 6.16
N ARG A 75 16.49 9.06 4.93
CA ARG A 75 17.72 9.09 4.15
C ARG A 75 18.78 9.96 4.84
N LYS A 76 19.97 9.38 5.06
CA LYS A 76 21.15 10.08 5.58
C LYS A 76 21.44 11.36 4.77
N PRO A 77 21.56 12.55 5.40
CA PRO A 77 22.01 13.77 4.74
C PRO A 77 23.45 13.65 4.22
N LYS A 78 23.78 14.37 3.15
CA LYS A 78 25.15 14.40 2.62
C LYS A 78 26.09 15.07 3.61
N GLY A 79 27.20 14.41 3.95
CA GLY A 79 28.23 14.95 4.85
C GLY A 79 27.87 14.90 6.33
N ASP A 80 26.73 14.32 6.70
CA ASP A 80 26.49 13.90 8.07
C ASP A 80 27.29 12.62 8.32
N ASP A 81 28.09 12.51 9.37
CA ASP A 81 28.76 11.25 9.78
C ASP A 81 28.41 10.88 11.23
N SER A 82 27.39 11.53 11.79
CA SER A 82 26.85 11.19 13.09
C SER A 82 26.04 9.90 13.06
N ASP A 83 25.99 9.19 14.19
CA ASP A 83 25.12 8.04 14.35
C ASP A 83 23.64 8.45 14.40
N GLY A 84 22.77 7.53 13.97
CA GLY A 84 21.33 7.71 14.08
C GLY A 84 20.88 7.83 15.54
N ALA A 85 19.74 8.49 15.76
CA ALA A 85 19.17 8.60 17.11
C ALA A 85 18.97 7.19 17.71
N PRO A 86 19.36 6.96 18.98
CA PRO A 86 19.15 5.68 19.62
C PRO A 86 17.65 5.38 19.72
N PHE A 87 17.27 4.13 19.51
CA PHE A 87 15.93 3.66 19.82
C PHE A 87 15.72 3.80 21.34
N ARG A 88 14.75 4.61 21.76
CA ARG A 88 14.35 4.67 23.18
C ARG A 88 13.41 3.50 23.46
N GLU A 89 13.77 2.67 24.42
CA GLU A 89 12.89 1.65 25.02
C GLU A 89 11.66 2.30 25.67
#